data_AF-A0A545TZY4-F1
#
_entry.id   AF-A0A545TZY4-F1
#
_cell.length_a   1.000
_cell.length_b   1.000
_cell.length_c   1.000
_cell.angle_alpha   90.00
_cell.angle_beta   90.00
_cell.angle_gamma   90.00
#
_symmetry.space_group_name_H-M   'P 1'
#
loop_
_entity.id
_entity.type
_entity.pdbx_description
1 polymer ?
#
loop_
_entity_poly.entity_id
_entity_poly.type
_entity_poly.pdbx_seq_one_letter_code
_entity_poly.pdbx_strand_id
1 'polypeptide(L)' 'MSSSLNLSLTEELRDFVDSRTGDSGLYATPSEYLRDLIRRDMESQKTVVHVLDGLSDIKHNRFSDLSILDIAKED' A
#
# COMPACT_ATOMS: atom_id res chain seq x y z
N MET A 1 -2.02 3.83 19.64
CA MET A 1 -1.68 2.52 20.23
C MET A 1 -0.82 1.76 19.24
N SER A 2 0.39 1.35 19.61
CA SER A 2 1.23 0.49 18.75
C SER A 2 0.95 -0.97 19.09
N SER A 3 0.50 -1.74 18.10
CA SER A 3 0.34 -3.20 18.23
C SER A 3 1.61 -3.89 17.73
N SER A 4 2.10 -4.88 18.47
CA SER A 4 3.22 -5.73 18.03
C SER A 4 2.69 -6.95 17.26
N LEU A 5 3.47 -7.41 16.29
CA LEU A 5 3.18 -8.59 15.50
C LEU A 5 4.42 -9.49 15.54
N ASN A 6 4.25 -10.72 16.03
CA ASN A 6 5.28 -11.75 15.99
C ASN A 6 4.99 -12.70 14.83
N LEU A 7 5.98 -12.92 13.98
CA LEU A 7 5.89 -13.77 12.80
C LEU A 7 7.07 -14.73 12.77
N SER A 8 6.79 -16.00 12.49
CA SER A 8 7.83 -16.99 12.16
C SER A 8 8.03 -17.01 10.66
N LEU A 9 9.28 -16.91 10.23
CA LEU A 9 9.68 -16.96 8.82
C LEU A 9 10.46 -18.25 8.56
N THR A 10 10.42 -18.74 7.33
CA THR A 10 11.40 -19.73 6.87
C THR A 10 12.79 -19.09 6.81
N GLU A 11 13.83 -19.92 6.82
CA GLU A 11 15.22 -19.47 6.73
C GLU A 11 15.47 -18.65 5.46
N GLU A 12 14.95 -19.10 4.31
CA GLU A 12 15.05 -18.36 3.04
C GLU A 12 14.43 -16.95 3.10
N LEU A 13 13.24 -16.82 3.70
CA LEU A 13 12.61 -15.51 3.86
C LEU A 13 13.38 -14.63 4.85
N ARG A 14 13.98 -15.24 5.87
CA ARG A 14 14.80 -14.53 6.85
C ARG A 14 16.06 -13.97 6.20
N ASP A 15 16.78 -14.80 5.44
CA ASP A 15 17.99 -14.40 4.71
C ASP A 15 17.70 -13.28 3.71
N PHE A 16 16.56 -13.34 3.02
CA PHE A 16 16.14 -12.28 2.13
C PHE A 16 15.90 -10.96 2.87
N VAL A 17 15.18 -10.99 4.01
CA VAL A 17 14.95 -9.79 4.82
C VAL A 17 16.27 -9.24 5.38
N ASP A 18 17.16 -10.11 5.85
CA ASP A 18 18.46 -9.73 6.37
C ASP A 18 19.34 -9.11 5.27
N SER A 19 19.28 -9.59 4.01
CA SER A 19 19.98 -8.95 2.87
C SER A 19 19.50 -7.53 2.55
N ARG A 20 18.26 -7.20 2.92
CA ARG A 20 17.63 -5.89 2.69
C ARG A 20 17.82 -4.95 3.87
N THR A 21 18.33 -5.45 5.00
CA THR A 21 18.44 -4.73 6.27
C THR A 21 19.86 -4.77 6.83
N GLY A 22 20.17 -3.95 7.83
CA GLY A 22 21.53 -3.86 8.40
C GLY A 22 22.43 -2.85 7.68
N ASP A 23 23.74 -2.89 7.94
CA ASP A 23 24.67 -1.80 7.64
C ASP A 23 24.81 -1.46 6.14
N SER A 24 24.58 -2.45 5.27
CA SER A 24 24.57 -2.26 3.81
C SER A 24 23.18 -2.28 3.19
N GLY A 25 22.13 -2.45 4.00
CA GLY A 25 20.74 -2.56 3.58
C GLY A 25 20.07 -1.19 3.41
N LEU A 26 18.92 -1.17 2.74
CA LEU A 26 18.10 0.06 2.60
C LEU A 26 17.37 0.41 3.92
N TYR A 27 17.18 -0.58 4.80
CA TYR A 27 16.43 -0.44 6.04
C TYR A 27 17.31 -0.76 7.24
N ALA A 28 17.13 -0.03 8.35
CA ALA A 28 17.95 -0.24 9.54
C ALA A 28 17.57 -1.52 10.29
N THR A 29 16.29 -1.92 10.21
CA THR A 29 15.78 -3.11 10.92
C THR A 29 14.82 -3.93 10.06
N PRO A 30 14.73 -5.25 10.28
CA PRO A 30 13.69 -6.11 9.68
C PRO A 30 12.28 -5.57 9.87
N SER A 31 11.94 -5.13 11.09
CA SER A 31 10.60 -4.60 11.38
C SER A 31 10.26 -3.35 10.58
N GLU A 32 11.26 -2.53 10.24
CA GLU A 32 11.07 -1.36 9.38
C GLU A 32 10.78 -1.78 7.94
N TYR A 33 11.58 -2.71 7.40
CA TYR A 33 11.36 -3.28 6.08
C TYR A 33 9.96 -3.90 5.95
N LEU A 34 9.56 -4.72 6.91
CA LEU A 34 8.23 -5.35 6.93
C LEU A 34 7.11 -4.31 6.98
N ARG A 35 7.26 -3.25 7.79
CA ARG A 35 6.26 -2.16 7.86
C ARG A 35 6.12 -1.45 6.52
N ASP A 36 7.23 -1.19 5.83
CA ASP A 36 7.21 -0.56 4.51
C ASP A 36 6.60 -1.47 3.45
N LEU A 37 6.92 -2.77 3.48
CA LEU A 37 6.34 -3.78 2.60
C LEU A 37 4.81 -3.83 2.72
N ILE A 38 4.30 -3.84 3.96
CA ILE A 38 2.86 -3.84 4.23
C ILE A 38 2.21 -2.57 3.69
N ARG A 39 2.82 -1.39 3.85
CA ARG A 39 2.27 -0.14 3.30
C ARG A 39 2.17 -0.17 1.79
N ARG A 40 3.21 -0.65 1.10
CA ARG A 40 3.21 -0.77 -0.37
C ARG A 40 2.13 -1.74 -0.86
N ASP A 41 1.94 -2.85 -0.15
CA ASP A 41 0.87 -3.80 -0.45
C ASP A 41 -0.52 -3.16 -0.24
N MET A 42 -0.72 -2.45 0.86
CA MET A 42 -1.96 -1.70 1.12
C MET A 42 -2.25 -0.66 0.05
N GLU A 43 -1.24 0.09 -0.40
CA GLU A 43 -1.38 1.10 -1.46
C GLU A 43 -1.75 0.44 -2.79
N SER A 44 -1.06 -0.63 -3.16
CA SER A 44 -1.35 -1.39 -4.39
C SER A 44 -2.78 -1.94 -4.39
N GLN A 45 -3.22 -2.52 -3.28
CA GLN A 45 -4.60 -3.01 -3.13
C GLN A 45 -5.62 -1.88 -3.22
N LYS A 46 -5.35 -0.73 -2.59
CA LYS A 46 -6.22 0.44 -2.64
C LYS A 46 -6.37 0.97 -4.07
N THR A 47 -5.30 1.01 -4.85
CA THR A 47 -5.37 1.40 -6.28
C THR A 47 -6.27 0.45 -7.07
N VAL A 48 -6.10 -0.86 -6.90
CA VAL A 48 -6.94 -1.86 -7.59
C VAL A 48 -8.42 -1.67 -7.22
N VAL A 49 -8.72 -1.49 -5.92
CA VAL A 49 -10.09 -1.26 -5.44
C VAL A 49 -10.67 0.01 -6.08
N HIS A 50 -9.94 1.13 -6.07
CA HIS A 50 -10.43 2.38 -6.67
C HIS A 50 -10.68 2.27 -8.17
N VAL A 51 -9.85 1.53 -8.90
CA VAL A 51 -10.08 1.29 -10.33
C VAL A 51 -11.34 0.45 -10.54
N LEU A 52 -11.53 -0.61 -9.75
CA LEU A 52 -12.72 -1.46 -9.84
C LEU A 52 -14.01 -0.72 -9.46
N ASP A 53 -13.95 0.13 -8.44
CA ASP A 53 -15.07 0.98 -8.02
C ASP A 53 -15.40 1.98 -9.13
N GLY A 54 -14.41 2.65 -9.73
CA GLY A 54 -14.64 3.55 -10.86
C GLY A 54 -15.25 2.85 -12.07
N LEU A 55 -14.78 1.64 -12.42
CA LEU A 55 -15.40 0.82 -13.48
C LEU A 55 -16.83 0.40 -13.12
N SER A 56 -17.09 0.11 -11.85
CA SER A 56 -18.42 -0.23 -11.36
C SER A 56 -19.34 0.98 -11.41
N ASP A 57 -18.85 2.17 -11.07
CA ASP A 57 -19.58 3.42 -11.26
C ASP A 57 -19.95 3.55 -12.74
N ILE A 58 -19.01 3.31 -13.68
CA ILE A 58 -19.20 3.32 -15.16
C ILE A 58 -20.42 2.53 -15.57
N LYS A 59 -20.51 1.31 -15.08
CA LYS A 59 -21.63 0.42 -15.37
C LYS A 59 -22.97 0.92 -14.81
N HIS A 60 -22.97 1.64 -13.69
CA HIS A 60 -24.19 2.09 -13.01
C HIS A 60 -24.54 3.56 -13.30
N ASN A 61 -23.86 4.19 -14.26
CA ASN A 61 -24.09 5.59 -14.65
C ASN A 61 -23.94 6.59 -13.48
N ARG A 62 -23.03 6.32 -12.54
CA ARG A 62 -22.75 7.18 -11.38
C ARG A 62 -21.55 8.11 -11.61
N PHE A 63 -21.62 8.99 -12.61
CA PHE A 63 -20.64 10.08 -12.77
C PHE A 63 -21.31 11.43 -12.66
N SER A 64 -20.52 12.41 -12.28
CA SER A 64 -20.84 13.80 -12.52
C SER A 64 -20.41 14.18 -13.93
N ASP A 65 -21.21 14.98 -14.61
CA ASP A 65 -20.81 15.64 -15.88
C ASP A 65 -19.78 16.77 -15.64
N LEU A 66 -19.56 17.14 -14.37
CA LEU A 66 -18.56 18.13 -13.97
C LEU A 66 -17.17 17.52 -13.92
N SER A 67 -16.18 18.25 -14.43
CA SER A 67 -14.78 17.89 -14.28
C SER A 67 -14.34 18.00 -12.81
N ILE A 68 -13.40 17.15 -12.40
CA ILE A 68 -12.76 17.23 -11.07
C ILE A 68 -12.17 18.63 -10.81
N LEU A 69 -11.70 19.31 -11.86
CA LEU A 69 -11.16 20.67 -11.78
C LEU A 69 -12.23 21.76 -11.56
N ASP A 70 -13.48 21.47 -11.91
CA ASP A 70 -14.60 22.39 -11.69
C ASP A 70 -15.13 22.23 -10.26
N ILE A 71 -15.19 20.99 -9.76
CA ILE A 71 -15.57 20.68 -8.37
C ILE A 71 -14.55 21.26 -7.37
N ALA A 72 -13.25 21.15 -7.68
CA ALA A 72 -12.19 21.64 -6.79
C ALA A 72 -12.05 23.18 -6.71
N LYS A 73 -12.82 23.93 -7.52
CA LYS A 73 -12.85 25.40 -7.50
C LYS A 73 -14.02 25.98 -6.72
N GLU A 74 -14.94 25.13 -6.25
CA GLU A 74 -16.15 25.54 -5.50
C GLU A 74 -15.97 25.55 -3.97
N ASP A 75 -14.82 25.07 -3.46
CA ASP A 75 -14.38 25.17 -2.05
C ASP A 75 -13.21 26.15 -1.87
#